data_AF-A0A453SDP9-F1
#
_entry.id   AF-A0A453SDP9-F1
#
_cell.length_a   1.000
_cell.length_b   1.000
_cell.length_c   1.000
_cell.angle_alpha   90.00
_cell.angle_beta   90.00
_cell.angle_gamma   90.00
#
_symmetry.space_group_name_H-M   'P 1'
#
loop_
_entity.id
_entity.type
_entity.pdbx_description
1 polymer ?
#
loop_
_entity_poly.entity_id
_entity_poly.type
_entity_poly.pdbx_seq_one_letter_code
_entity_poly.pdbx_strand_id
1 'polypeptide(L)'
;TKKKAPQTLAPAAPPPSPQKHTAASFPPTTAPLLVLVRSALPEAPGRGSASAPAAMALAFDEYGRPFIILREQEKKSRLQGLDAQKANIAAGKSVARILRTSLGPKGMDKMLQSPDGDVTITNDGATILELMDVDNQIAKLMVELSRSQDYDIGDGTTGVVVLAGSLLEQAEKLLERGIHPIRIAEGYEMASRIAVDHLESISTKYEFSATDIEPLVQTCMTTLSSKIVSRCKRSLAEIAVKAVLAVADLERKDVNLDLIKVEGKVGGKLEDTELVQGIIVDKDMSHPQMPKRIEDAHIAILTCPFEPPKPKTKHKVDIDTVEKFQTLRGQEQKYFDDMVQKCKDVGATLVICQWGFDDEANHLLMQRELPAVRWVGGVELELIAIATGNLPLFL
;
A
#
# COMPACT_ATOMS: atom_id res chain seq x y z
N THR A 1 -32.16 1.41 -51.78
CA THR A 1 -32.86 2.61 -51.27
C THR A 1 -34.14 2.20 -50.55
N LYS A 2 -34.03 1.92 -49.24
CA LYS A 2 -35.16 1.59 -48.35
C LYS A 2 -35.05 2.42 -47.07
N LYS A 3 -36.22 2.80 -46.57
CA LYS A 3 -36.53 3.85 -45.58
C LYS A 3 -36.06 3.54 -44.15
N LYS A 4 -35.76 4.62 -43.42
CA LYS A 4 -35.52 4.73 -41.97
C LYS A 4 -36.67 4.12 -41.13
N ALA A 5 -36.29 3.45 -40.04
CA ALA A 5 -37.10 3.23 -38.83
C ALA A 5 -36.25 3.62 -37.60
N PRO A 6 -36.86 4.09 -36.49
CA PRO A 6 -36.16 4.84 -35.43
C PRO A 6 -35.56 3.94 -34.33
N GLN A 7 -34.41 4.36 -33.79
CA GLN A 7 -33.80 3.78 -32.60
C GLN A 7 -34.53 4.28 -31.34
N THR A 8 -35.08 3.34 -30.57
CA THR A 8 -35.60 3.54 -29.20
C THR A 8 -34.45 3.47 -28.19
N LEU A 9 -34.31 4.52 -27.38
CA LEU A 9 -33.40 4.56 -26.22
C LEU A 9 -33.85 3.57 -25.14
N ALA A 10 -32.92 2.80 -24.59
CA ALA A 10 -33.09 2.01 -23.38
C ALA A 10 -32.75 2.85 -22.12
N PRO A 11 -33.50 2.74 -21.01
CA PRO A 11 -33.23 3.48 -19.78
C PRO A 11 -32.13 2.83 -18.92
N ALA A 12 -31.32 3.70 -18.29
CA ALA A 12 -30.22 3.34 -17.40
C ALA A 12 -30.69 2.71 -16.07
N ALA A 13 -29.91 1.75 -15.56
CA ALA A 13 -30.16 1.02 -14.32
C ALA A 13 -29.80 1.84 -13.06
N PRO A 14 -30.54 1.68 -11.94
CA PRO A 14 -30.27 2.39 -10.68
C PRO A 14 -29.22 1.69 -9.80
N PRO A 15 -28.54 2.43 -8.89
CA PRO A 15 -27.50 1.90 -8.01
C PRO A 15 -28.05 1.06 -6.83
N PRO A 16 -27.28 0.11 -6.28
CA PRO A 16 -27.73 -0.79 -5.23
C PRO A 16 -27.78 -0.13 -3.84
N SER A 17 -28.86 -0.40 -3.12
CA SER A 17 -29.13 0.02 -1.73
C SER A 17 -28.41 -0.86 -0.68
N PRO A 18 -28.06 -0.31 0.50
CA PRO A 18 -27.30 -1.00 1.53
C PRO A 18 -28.12 -2.05 2.31
N GLN A 19 -27.47 -3.18 2.61
CA GLN A 19 -28.03 -4.35 3.29
C GLN A 19 -28.36 -4.05 4.76
N LYS A 20 -29.55 -4.50 5.18
CA LYS A 20 -30.02 -4.50 6.57
C LYS A 20 -29.38 -5.64 7.34
N HIS A 21 -28.57 -5.34 8.36
CA HIS A 21 -28.19 -6.31 9.38
C HIS A 21 -29.31 -6.45 10.42
N THR A 22 -29.83 -7.66 10.53
CA THR A 22 -30.75 -8.11 11.59
C THR A 22 -29.99 -8.24 12.91
N ALA A 23 -30.33 -7.40 13.89
CA ALA A 23 -29.85 -7.51 15.26
C ALA A 23 -30.70 -8.54 16.04
N ALA A 24 -30.03 -9.54 16.59
CA ALA A 24 -30.61 -10.51 17.51
C ALA A 24 -30.74 -9.91 18.91
N SER A 25 -31.88 -10.17 19.55
CA SER A 25 -32.28 -9.75 20.90
C SER A 25 -31.78 -10.70 21.98
N PHE A 26 -31.14 -10.19 23.06
CA PHE A 26 -31.09 -10.77 24.42
C PHE A 26 -30.71 -9.65 25.44
N PRO A 27 -30.97 -9.81 26.76
CA PRO A 27 -31.59 -8.80 27.63
C PRO A 27 -30.61 -7.95 28.47
N PRO A 28 -31.06 -6.91 29.21
CA PRO A 28 -30.16 -5.98 29.89
C PRO A 28 -29.78 -6.48 31.29
N THR A 29 -28.48 -6.57 31.55
CA THR A 29 -27.93 -6.75 32.90
C THR A 29 -27.43 -5.40 33.42
N THR A 30 -28.03 -4.97 34.53
CA THR A 30 -27.68 -3.83 35.38
C THR A 30 -26.25 -3.92 35.92
N ALA A 31 -25.47 -2.83 35.79
CA ALA A 31 -24.30 -2.53 36.62
C ALA A 31 -24.08 -1.01 36.72
N PRO A 32 -23.49 -0.50 37.82
CA PRO A 32 -23.83 0.81 38.37
C PRO A 32 -22.93 1.97 37.93
N LEU A 33 -23.50 3.16 38.06
CA LEU A 33 -22.92 4.49 37.87
C LEU A 33 -21.72 4.71 38.83
N LEU A 34 -20.49 4.77 38.31
CA LEU A 34 -19.33 5.24 39.06
C LEU A 34 -19.22 6.76 38.88
N VAL A 35 -19.73 7.50 39.87
CA VAL A 35 -19.58 8.96 39.96
C VAL A 35 -18.16 9.26 40.45
N LEU A 36 -17.30 9.77 39.56
CA LEU A 36 -15.99 10.30 39.95
C LEU A 36 -16.14 11.79 40.23
N VAL A 37 -16.33 12.12 41.51
CA VAL A 37 -16.25 13.48 42.04
C VAL A 37 -14.78 13.92 41.97
N ARG A 38 -14.48 14.92 41.14
CA ARG A 38 -13.25 15.70 41.26
C ARG A 38 -13.60 17.11 41.73
N SER A 39 -13.25 17.37 42.98
CA SER A 39 -13.27 18.64 43.66
C SER A 39 -12.15 19.56 43.14
N ALA A 40 -12.53 20.76 42.68
CA ALA A 40 -11.64 21.91 42.63
C ALA A 40 -12.48 23.16 42.95
N LEU A 41 -12.04 23.89 43.98
CA LEU A 41 -12.62 25.13 44.50
C LEU A 41 -12.46 26.32 43.52
N PRO A 42 -13.20 27.42 43.70
CA PRO A 42 -13.33 28.49 42.71
C PRO A 42 -12.28 29.60 42.90
N GLU A 43 -11.74 30.12 41.79
CA GLU A 43 -11.12 31.45 41.74
C GLU A 43 -11.96 32.40 40.87
N ALA A 44 -11.98 33.67 41.27
CA ALA A 44 -12.91 34.74 40.89
C ALA A 44 -12.80 35.23 39.42
N PRO A 45 -13.81 35.96 38.89
CA PRO A 45 -13.93 36.20 37.45
C PRO A 45 -13.10 37.39 36.97
N GLY A 46 -12.20 37.15 36.03
CA GLY A 46 -11.57 38.17 35.20
C GLY A 46 -12.40 38.42 33.94
N ARG A 47 -12.90 39.65 33.80
CA ARG A 47 -13.65 40.26 32.67
C ARG A 47 -13.56 39.49 31.33
N GLY A 48 -14.58 38.70 31.03
CA GLY A 48 -14.86 38.14 29.70
C GLY A 48 -16.04 38.86 29.06
N SER A 49 -15.86 39.28 27.81
CA SER A 49 -16.90 39.81 26.93
C SER A 49 -18.14 38.92 26.90
N ALA A 50 -19.32 39.52 27.04
CA ALA A 50 -20.61 38.84 26.98
C ALA A 50 -20.72 38.00 25.70
N SER A 51 -20.82 36.67 25.86
CA SER A 51 -21.22 35.77 24.78
C SER A 51 -22.73 35.92 24.55
N ALA A 52 -23.12 36.23 23.31
CA ALA A 52 -24.51 36.17 22.90
C ALA A 52 -25.00 34.70 22.93
N PRO A 53 -26.28 34.42 23.25
CA PRO A 53 -26.78 33.06 23.28
C PRO A 53 -26.81 32.46 21.86
N ALA A 54 -26.30 31.23 21.71
CA ALA A 54 -26.36 30.45 20.48
C ALA A 54 -27.80 30.43 19.93
N ALA A 55 -27.97 30.82 18.66
CA ALA A 55 -29.28 30.85 18.01
C ALA A 55 -29.80 29.41 17.79
N MET A 56 -30.57 28.91 18.75
CA MET A 56 -31.32 27.66 18.62
C MET A 56 -32.54 27.89 17.72
N ALA A 57 -32.55 27.26 16.54
CA ALA A 57 -33.72 27.24 15.68
C ALA A 57 -34.51 25.95 15.95
N LEU A 58 -35.74 26.09 16.43
CA LEU A 58 -36.67 24.98 16.61
C LEU A 58 -37.36 24.72 15.28
N ALA A 59 -37.16 23.53 14.70
CA ALA A 59 -37.79 23.11 13.47
C ALA A 59 -38.72 21.92 13.73
N PHE A 60 -39.75 21.77 12.91
CA PHE A 60 -40.73 20.69 13.03
C PHE A 60 -40.65 19.81 11.78
N ASP A 61 -40.66 18.50 11.98
CA ASP A 61 -40.74 17.53 10.89
C ASP A 61 -42.18 17.47 10.31
N GLU A 62 -42.39 16.80 9.19
CA GLU A 62 -43.71 16.67 8.51
C GLU A 62 -44.81 16.09 9.43
N TYR A 63 -44.42 15.39 10.50
CA TYR A 63 -45.30 14.84 11.54
C TYR A 63 -45.40 15.72 12.80
N GLY A 64 -44.97 16.98 12.76
CA GLY A 64 -45.10 17.96 13.84
C GLY A 64 -44.21 17.70 15.06
N ARG A 65 -43.19 16.83 14.94
CA ARG A 65 -42.24 16.55 16.01
C ARG A 65 -41.17 17.65 16.06
N PRO A 66 -40.97 18.33 17.20
CA PRO A 66 -39.94 19.35 17.32
C PRO A 66 -38.55 18.69 17.38
N PHE A 67 -37.63 19.17 16.54
CA PHE A 67 -36.21 18.88 16.66
C PHE A 67 -35.43 20.20 16.70
N ILE A 68 -34.33 20.20 17.45
CA ILE A 68 -33.52 21.39 17.67
C ILE A 68 -32.38 21.38 16.66
N ILE A 69 -32.33 22.38 15.79
CA ILE A 69 -31.18 22.61 14.91
C ILE A 69 -30.19 23.47 15.70
N LEU A 70 -29.22 22.82 16.33
CA LEU A 70 -28.04 23.48 16.86
C LEU A 70 -27.15 23.88 15.68
N ARG A 71 -27.18 25.17 15.30
CA ARG A 71 -26.14 25.71 14.43
C ARG A 71 -24.84 25.75 15.22
N GLU A 72 -23.92 24.81 14.98
CA GLU A 72 -22.54 24.83 15.49
C GLU A 72 -21.71 25.98 14.85
N GLN A 73 -22.26 27.19 14.74
CA GLN A 73 -21.56 28.35 14.21
C GLN A 73 -20.43 28.81 15.14
N GLU A 74 -20.56 28.59 16.45
CA GLU A 74 -19.55 29.00 17.44
C GLU A 74 -18.28 28.15 17.42
N LYS A 75 -18.33 26.89 16.96
CA LYS A 75 -17.14 26.04 16.82
C LYS A 75 -16.36 26.29 15.53
N LYS A 76 -16.87 27.10 14.60
CA LYS A 76 -16.24 27.36 13.30
C LYS A 76 -15.53 28.71 13.33
N SER A 77 -14.25 28.70 13.69
CA SER A 77 -13.38 29.85 13.49
C SER A 77 -13.20 30.10 11.98
N ARG A 78 -13.57 31.30 11.52
CA ARG A 78 -13.42 31.70 10.11
C ARG A 78 -12.32 32.74 9.99
N LEU A 79 -11.15 32.30 9.53
CA LEU A 79 -10.10 33.20 9.07
C LEU A 79 -10.48 33.72 7.66
N GLN A 80 -10.27 35.01 7.40
CA GLN A 80 -10.60 35.63 6.11
C GLN A 80 -9.44 36.44 5.56
N GLY A 81 -9.40 36.57 4.23
CA GLY A 81 -8.50 37.48 3.53
C GLY A 81 -7.02 37.08 3.61
N LEU A 82 -6.17 38.09 3.75
CA LEU A 82 -4.71 37.96 3.74
C LEU A 82 -4.18 37.14 4.92
N ASP A 83 -4.80 37.25 6.10
CA ASP A 83 -4.35 36.53 7.29
C ASP A 83 -4.55 35.02 7.16
N ALA A 84 -5.64 34.59 6.50
CA ALA A 84 -5.87 33.19 6.17
C ALA A 84 -4.81 32.67 5.20
N GLN A 85 -4.43 33.47 4.20
CA GLN A 85 -3.39 33.10 3.22
C GLN A 85 -2.02 32.99 3.89
N LYS A 86 -1.67 33.93 4.77
CA LYS A 86 -0.43 33.89 5.55
C LYS A 86 -0.38 32.68 6.48
N ALA A 87 -1.47 32.36 7.17
CA ALA A 87 -1.56 31.17 8.02
C ALA A 87 -1.35 29.87 7.21
N ASN A 88 -1.95 29.79 6.02
CA ASN A 88 -1.77 28.67 5.10
C ASN A 88 -0.32 28.54 4.63
N ILE A 89 0.29 29.65 4.24
CA ILE A 89 1.71 29.69 3.83
C ILE A 89 2.62 29.28 4.99
N ALA A 90 2.37 29.76 6.21
CA ALA A 90 3.14 29.42 7.40
C ALA A 90 3.09 27.91 7.71
N ALA A 91 1.95 27.26 7.49
CA ALA A 91 1.81 25.81 7.63
C ALA A 91 2.68 25.05 6.61
N GLY A 92 2.58 25.40 5.32
CA GLY A 92 3.39 24.79 4.26
C GLY A 92 4.90 24.99 4.48
N LYS A 93 5.30 26.18 4.93
CA LYS A 93 6.69 26.48 5.32
C LYS A 93 7.18 25.62 6.47
N SER A 94 6.34 25.40 7.47
CA SER A 94 6.70 24.63 8.66
C SER A 94 7.00 23.18 8.29
N VAL A 95 6.15 22.57 7.45
CA VAL A 95 6.36 21.23 6.90
C VAL A 95 7.66 21.16 6.08
N ALA A 96 7.87 22.11 5.17
CA ALA A 96 9.09 22.16 4.37
C ALA A 96 10.36 22.33 5.23
N ARG A 97 10.29 23.10 6.32
CA ARG A 97 11.41 23.29 7.24
C ARG A 97 11.80 22.02 7.98
N ILE A 98 10.82 21.17 8.32
CA ILE A 98 11.07 19.85 8.93
C ILE A 98 11.87 18.99 7.95
N LEU A 99 11.46 18.91 6.69
CA LEU A 99 12.11 18.09 5.67
C LEU A 99 13.44 18.64 5.16
N ARG A 100 13.68 19.95 5.26
CA ARG A 100 14.89 20.61 4.73
C ARG A 100 16.20 19.99 5.23
N THR A 101 16.23 19.49 6.47
CA THR A 101 17.46 18.87 7.03
C THR A 101 17.73 17.46 6.51
N SER A 102 16.79 16.88 5.79
CA SER A 102 16.89 15.54 5.19
C SER A 102 17.23 15.64 3.69
N LEU A 103 17.24 16.83 3.10
CA LEU A 103 17.58 17.02 1.69
C LEU A 103 19.11 17.00 1.46
N GLY A 104 19.56 16.15 0.53
CA GLY A 104 20.94 16.09 0.04
C GLY A 104 21.77 14.92 0.58
N PRO A 105 23.03 14.74 0.12
CA PRO A 105 23.87 13.59 0.48
C PRO A 105 24.33 13.60 1.95
N LYS A 106 24.20 14.74 2.63
CA LYS A 106 24.45 14.88 4.08
C LYS A 106 23.12 15.11 4.85
N GLY A 107 22.00 14.75 4.23
CA GLY A 107 20.69 14.78 4.88
C GLY A 107 20.68 13.83 6.08
N MET A 108 19.98 14.22 7.13
CA MET A 108 19.79 13.38 8.31
C MET A 108 18.46 12.66 8.26
N ASP A 109 18.47 11.39 8.69
CA ASP A 109 17.27 10.59 8.82
C ASP A 109 16.43 11.07 10.00
N LYS A 110 15.12 10.82 9.93
CA LYS A 110 14.19 11.13 11.01
C LYS A 110 13.70 9.83 11.65
N MET A 111 13.75 9.82 12.97
CA MET A 111 13.12 8.80 13.78
C MET A 111 11.68 9.22 14.05
N LEU A 112 10.74 8.39 13.63
CA LEU A 112 9.30 8.57 13.77
C LEU A 112 8.75 7.41 14.58
N GLN A 113 7.83 7.72 15.48
CA GLN A 113 7.15 6.73 16.30
C GLN A 113 5.67 6.75 15.95
N SER A 114 5.16 5.61 15.51
CA SER A 114 3.74 5.40 15.24
C SER A 114 2.94 5.40 16.55
N PRO A 115 1.63 5.68 16.52
CA PRO A 115 0.77 5.59 17.70
C PRO A 115 0.79 4.22 18.39
N ASP A 116 1.01 3.16 17.60
CA ASP A 116 1.12 1.77 18.07
C ASP A 116 2.46 1.45 18.75
N GLY A 117 3.42 2.38 18.73
CA GLY A 117 4.73 2.25 19.34
C GLY A 117 5.85 1.81 18.40
N ASP A 118 5.53 1.46 17.16
CA ASP A 118 6.52 1.10 16.13
C ASP A 118 7.42 2.29 15.78
N VAL A 119 8.72 2.02 15.67
CA VAL A 119 9.74 3.05 15.38
C VAL A 119 10.26 2.86 13.97
N THR A 120 10.09 3.89 13.15
CA THR A 120 10.62 3.94 11.78
C THR A 120 11.69 5.01 11.68
N ILE A 121 12.86 4.66 11.16
CA ILE A 121 13.94 5.61 10.88
C ILE A 121 14.10 5.69 9.37
N THR A 122 13.84 6.86 8.79
CA THR A 122 13.92 7.02 7.33
C THR A 122 14.31 8.44 6.93
N ASN A 123 14.92 8.55 5.75
CA ASN A 123 15.20 9.81 5.06
C ASN A 123 14.10 10.18 4.06
N ASP A 124 13.29 9.22 3.66
CA ASP A 124 12.34 9.41 2.57
C ASP A 124 11.23 10.39 2.95
N GLY A 125 11.07 11.44 2.14
CA GLY A 125 10.16 12.54 2.43
C GLY A 125 8.69 12.12 2.43
N ALA A 126 8.30 11.22 1.52
CA ALA A 126 6.92 10.74 1.43
C ALA A 126 6.56 9.94 2.69
N THR A 127 7.40 8.97 3.05
CA THR A 127 7.22 8.16 4.26
C THR A 127 7.22 9.01 5.53
N ILE A 128 8.11 10.02 5.62
CA ILE A 128 8.15 10.94 6.77
C ILE A 128 6.83 11.68 6.93
N LEU A 129 6.27 12.18 5.83
CA LEU A 129 5.03 12.96 5.85
C LEU A 129 3.79 12.11 6.08
N GLU A 130 3.78 10.85 5.62
CA GLU A 130 2.68 9.92 5.85
C GLU A 130 2.56 9.48 7.31
N LEU A 131 3.70 9.25 7.97
CA LEU A 131 3.76 8.89 9.38
C LEU A 131 3.54 10.09 10.32
N MET A 132 3.68 11.32 9.81
CA MET A 132 3.48 12.53 10.59
C MET A 132 1.99 12.84 10.68
N ASP A 133 1.44 12.90 11.90
CA ASP A 133 0.06 13.32 12.11
C ASP A 133 -0.07 14.84 11.91
N VAL A 134 -0.82 15.26 10.89
CA VAL A 134 -1.01 16.68 10.56
C VAL A 134 -2.46 17.08 10.44
N ASP A 135 -2.88 18.01 11.30
CA ASP A 135 -4.24 18.55 11.31
C ASP A 135 -4.50 19.58 10.19
N ASN A 136 -3.47 20.36 9.83
CA ASN A 136 -3.62 21.47 8.89
C ASN A 136 -3.86 20.97 7.46
N GLN A 137 -4.93 21.44 6.83
CA GLN A 137 -5.32 21.04 5.48
C GLN A 137 -4.26 21.34 4.42
N ILE A 138 -3.51 22.44 4.56
CA ILE A 138 -2.44 22.78 3.62
C ILE A 138 -1.27 21.82 3.77
N ALA A 139 -0.99 21.36 4.98
CA ALA A 139 0.03 20.35 5.19
C ALA A 139 -0.39 19.00 4.60
N LYS A 140 -1.68 18.63 4.68
CA LYS A 140 -2.21 17.44 3.99
C LYS A 140 -1.99 17.51 2.47
N LEU A 141 -2.19 18.67 1.86
CA LEU A 141 -1.85 18.89 0.45
C LEU A 141 -0.36 18.70 0.17
N MET A 142 0.52 19.09 1.10
CA MET A 142 1.97 18.84 0.96
C MET A 142 2.31 17.35 1.07
N VAL A 143 1.58 16.59 1.90
CA VAL A 143 1.71 15.12 1.99
C VAL A 143 1.27 14.47 0.66
N GLU A 144 0.11 14.85 0.14
CA GLU A 144 -0.39 14.35 -1.15
C GLU A 144 0.54 14.67 -2.31
N LEU A 145 1.11 15.88 -2.34
CA LEU A 145 2.12 16.29 -3.32
C LEU A 145 3.37 15.40 -3.26
N SER A 146 3.86 15.08 -2.06
CA SER A 146 5.00 14.17 -1.90
C SER A 146 4.67 12.75 -2.34
N ARG A 147 3.44 12.29 -2.05
CA ARG A 147 2.97 10.94 -2.42
C ARG A 147 2.79 10.79 -3.93
N SER A 148 2.27 11.81 -4.62
CA SER A 148 2.15 11.81 -6.08
C SER A 148 3.52 11.69 -6.74
N GLN A 149 4.50 12.45 -6.25
CA GLN A 149 5.87 12.39 -6.75
C GLN A 149 6.51 11.01 -6.55
N ASP A 150 6.24 10.36 -5.41
CA ASP A 150 6.71 9.01 -5.12
C ASP A 150 6.08 7.97 -6.06
N TYR A 151 4.77 8.08 -6.33
CA TYR A 151 4.07 7.16 -7.23
C TYR A 151 4.51 7.30 -8.69
N ASP A 152 4.71 8.53 -9.18
CA ASP A 152 5.01 8.78 -10.59
C ASP A 152 6.49 8.54 -10.93
N ILE A 153 7.42 8.86 -10.01
CA ILE A 153 8.87 8.85 -10.28
C ILE A 153 9.65 8.01 -9.26
N GLY A 154 9.23 7.99 -7.99
CA GLY A 154 9.93 7.26 -6.91
C GLY A 154 11.20 7.92 -6.38
N ASP A 155 11.48 9.18 -6.78
CA ASP A 155 12.54 10.02 -6.22
C ASP A 155 12.11 11.50 -6.20
N GLY A 156 12.82 12.33 -5.43
CA GLY A 156 12.55 13.75 -5.31
C GLY A 156 11.42 14.13 -4.36
N THR A 157 10.91 13.16 -3.58
CA THR A 157 9.83 13.33 -2.57
C THR A 157 10.13 14.48 -1.60
N THR A 158 11.33 14.50 -1.01
CA THR A 158 11.79 15.57 -0.13
C THR A 158 11.99 16.90 -0.88
N GLY A 159 12.51 16.84 -2.11
CA GLY A 159 12.86 18.01 -2.91
C GLY A 159 11.65 18.82 -3.33
N VAL A 160 10.58 18.15 -3.78
CA VAL A 160 9.36 18.80 -4.25
C VAL A 160 8.66 19.58 -3.12
N VAL A 161 8.66 19.03 -1.89
CA VAL A 161 8.06 19.69 -0.72
C VAL A 161 8.88 20.90 -0.28
N VAL A 162 10.21 20.79 -0.30
CA VAL A 162 11.09 21.94 0.03
C VAL A 162 10.96 23.05 -1.03
N LEU A 163 10.85 22.68 -2.31
CA LEU A 163 10.63 23.64 -3.40
C LEU A 163 9.28 24.36 -3.24
N ALA A 164 8.20 23.61 -3.00
CA ALA A 164 6.87 24.17 -2.76
C ALA A 164 6.85 25.12 -1.56
N GLY A 165 7.46 24.73 -0.43
CA GLY A 165 7.61 25.60 0.74
C GLY A 165 8.38 26.90 0.43
N SER A 166 9.42 26.83 -0.39
CA SER A 166 10.22 27.99 -0.82
C SER A 166 9.43 28.92 -1.75
N LEU A 167 8.61 28.37 -2.66
CA LEU A 167 7.73 29.15 -3.54
C LEU A 167 6.65 29.89 -2.74
N LEU A 168 6.07 29.23 -1.73
CA LEU A 168 5.13 29.85 -0.79
C LEU A 168 5.80 30.96 0.02
N GLU A 169 7.08 30.80 0.38
CA GLU A 169 7.85 31.83 1.06
C GLU A 169 8.05 33.09 0.23
N GLN A 170 8.40 32.95 -1.05
CA GLN A 170 8.50 34.12 -1.92
C GLN A 170 7.13 34.72 -2.24
N ALA A 171 6.09 33.89 -2.34
CA ALA A 171 4.72 34.36 -2.56
C ALA A 171 4.24 35.26 -1.41
N GLU A 172 4.56 34.95 -0.16
CA GLU A 172 4.22 35.81 0.99
C GLU A 172 4.79 37.22 0.83
N LYS A 173 6.05 37.35 0.42
CA LYS A 173 6.69 38.66 0.19
C LYS A 173 6.00 39.47 -0.91
N LEU A 174 5.48 38.79 -1.94
CA LEU A 174 4.75 39.43 -3.04
C LEU A 174 3.35 39.88 -2.58
N LEU A 175 2.69 39.08 -1.73
CA LEU A 175 1.41 39.45 -1.10
C LEU A 175 1.57 40.67 -0.20
N GLU A 176 2.66 40.76 0.56
CA GLU A 176 2.96 41.94 1.40
C GLU A 176 3.17 43.23 0.60
N ARG A 177 3.62 43.10 -0.66
CA ARG A 177 3.71 44.22 -1.60
C ARG A 177 2.39 44.58 -2.26
N GLY A 178 1.29 43.91 -1.89
CA GLY A 178 -0.05 44.17 -2.41
C GLY A 178 -0.33 43.55 -3.79
N ILE A 179 0.47 42.58 -4.24
CA ILE A 179 0.23 41.88 -5.50
C ILE A 179 -0.89 40.86 -5.30
N HIS A 180 -1.86 40.84 -6.23
CA HIS A 180 -3.00 39.92 -6.15
C HIS A 180 -2.55 38.44 -6.29
N PRO A 181 -3.02 37.51 -5.43
CA PRO A 181 -2.60 36.10 -5.44
C PRO A 181 -2.71 35.41 -6.82
N ILE A 182 -3.80 35.68 -7.55
CA ILE A 182 -4.03 35.11 -8.89
C ILE A 182 -2.90 35.50 -9.86
N ARG A 183 -2.43 36.75 -9.82
CA ARG A 183 -1.33 37.20 -10.70
C ARG A 183 0.00 36.55 -10.32
N ILE A 184 0.20 36.22 -9.05
CA ILE A 184 1.38 35.48 -8.59
C ILE A 184 1.32 34.05 -9.13
N ALA A 185 0.15 33.39 -9.05
CA ALA A 185 -0.05 32.04 -9.58
C ALA A 185 0.19 31.97 -11.09
N GLU A 186 -0.41 32.88 -11.87
CA GLU A 186 -0.16 33.01 -13.32
C GLU A 186 1.32 33.25 -13.63
N GLY A 187 1.98 34.10 -12.83
CA GLY A 187 3.42 34.37 -12.95
C GLY A 187 4.28 33.12 -12.72
N TYR A 188 3.95 32.32 -11.70
CA TYR A 188 4.65 31.07 -11.40
C TYR A 188 4.42 30.01 -12.48
N GLU A 189 3.22 29.94 -13.06
CA GLU A 189 2.95 28.99 -14.14
C GLU A 189 3.75 29.33 -15.40
N MET A 190 3.83 30.62 -15.76
CA MET A 190 4.69 31.07 -16.87
C MET A 190 6.18 30.79 -16.59
N ALA A 191 6.64 31.07 -15.37
CA ALA A 191 8.02 30.81 -14.98
C ALA A 191 8.37 29.32 -14.99
N SER A 192 7.42 28.46 -14.58
CA SER A 192 7.57 27.01 -14.59
C SER A 192 7.82 26.48 -16.01
N ARG A 193 7.04 26.94 -17.00
CA ARG A 193 7.22 26.55 -18.41
C ARG A 193 8.60 26.92 -18.93
N ILE A 194 9.04 28.15 -18.68
CA ILE A 194 10.38 28.63 -19.08
C ILE A 194 11.48 27.81 -18.40
N ALA A 195 11.29 27.46 -17.13
CA ALA A 195 12.26 26.65 -16.40
C ALA A 195 12.37 25.23 -16.98
N VAL A 196 11.24 24.61 -17.33
CA VAL A 196 11.23 23.27 -17.97
C VAL A 196 11.90 23.32 -19.34
N ASP A 197 11.57 24.30 -20.18
CA ASP A 197 12.21 24.48 -21.50
C ASP A 197 13.73 24.66 -21.36
N HIS A 198 14.16 25.41 -20.34
CA HIS A 198 15.58 25.60 -20.07
C HIS A 198 16.24 24.32 -19.56
N LEU A 199 15.57 23.53 -18.71
CA LEU A 199 16.07 22.23 -18.25
C LEU A 199 16.26 21.26 -19.42
N GLU A 200 15.34 21.24 -20.39
CA GLU A 200 15.51 20.43 -21.61
C GLU A 200 16.74 20.88 -22.40
N SER A 201 16.99 22.19 -22.51
CA SER A 201 18.14 22.73 -23.24
C SER A 201 19.50 22.39 -22.63
N ILE A 202 19.58 22.23 -21.31
CA ILE A 202 20.81 21.87 -20.60
C ILE A 202 20.95 20.35 -20.38
N SER A 203 19.89 19.59 -20.66
CA SER A 203 19.88 18.15 -20.43
C SER A 203 20.90 17.44 -21.33
N THR A 204 21.63 16.49 -20.73
CA THR A 204 22.58 15.64 -21.47
C THR A 204 22.00 14.25 -21.58
N LYS A 205 21.94 13.71 -22.80
CA LYS A 205 21.47 12.34 -23.04
C LYS A 205 22.62 11.36 -22.80
N TYR A 206 22.38 10.38 -21.95
CA TYR A 206 23.28 9.25 -21.77
C TYR A 206 22.72 8.07 -22.56
N GLU A 207 23.48 7.60 -23.54
CA GLU A 207 23.18 6.34 -24.21
C GLU A 207 23.59 5.18 -23.31
N PHE A 208 22.73 4.18 -23.19
CA PHE A 208 23.02 2.95 -22.48
C PHE A 208 22.77 1.77 -23.43
N SER A 209 23.52 0.69 -23.23
CA SER A 209 23.31 -0.57 -23.95
C SER A 209 23.17 -1.69 -22.93
N ALA A 210 22.59 -2.83 -23.33
CA ALA A 210 22.49 -4.01 -22.45
C ALA A 210 23.87 -4.49 -21.96
N THR A 211 24.93 -4.15 -22.69
CA THR A 211 26.33 -4.46 -22.37
C THR A 211 27.04 -3.40 -21.53
N ASP A 212 26.61 -2.14 -21.63
CA ASP A 212 27.20 -1.01 -20.87
C ASP A 212 26.19 -0.43 -19.89
N ILE A 213 26.24 -0.97 -18.67
CA ILE A 213 25.37 -0.62 -17.55
C ILE A 213 25.95 0.51 -16.69
N GLU A 214 27.21 0.90 -16.91
CA GLU A 214 27.93 1.83 -16.03
C GLU A 214 27.24 3.20 -15.90
N PRO A 215 26.69 3.82 -16.97
CA PRO A 215 25.98 5.10 -16.84
C PRO A 215 24.73 5.00 -15.95
N LEU A 216 24.01 3.87 -16.00
CA LEU A 216 22.84 3.61 -15.17
C LEU A 216 23.24 3.38 -13.72
N VAL A 217 24.31 2.63 -13.49
CA VAL A 217 24.87 2.40 -12.14
C VAL A 217 25.31 3.72 -11.53
N GLN A 218 26.00 4.58 -12.26
CA GLN A 218 26.41 5.91 -11.78
C GLN A 218 25.21 6.78 -11.39
N THR A 219 24.15 6.75 -12.20
CA THR A 219 22.91 7.48 -11.90
C THR A 219 22.25 6.96 -10.61
N CYS A 220 22.13 5.65 -10.46
CA CYS A 220 21.59 5.01 -9.26
C CYS A 220 22.47 5.26 -8.02
N MET A 221 23.80 5.29 -8.18
CA MET A 221 24.71 5.65 -7.09
C MET A 221 24.46 7.07 -6.57
N THR A 222 24.11 8.03 -7.44
CA THR A 222 23.76 9.38 -7.01
C THR A 222 22.48 9.40 -6.18
N THR A 223 21.42 8.69 -6.60
CA THR A 223 20.14 8.64 -5.85
C THR A 223 20.26 7.90 -4.51
N LEU A 224 21.13 6.89 -4.41
CA LEU A 224 21.40 6.17 -3.16
C LEU A 224 22.32 6.92 -2.19
N SER A 225 23.01 7.98 -2.64
CA SER A 225 24.04 8.64 -1.83
C SER A 225 23.50 9.42 -0.63
N SER A 226 22.22 9.79 -0.61
CA SER A 226 21.57 10.47 0.52
C SER A 226 20.96 9.53 1.57
N LYS A 227 21.00 8.21 1.34
CA LYS A 227 20.38 7.20 2.21
C LYS A 227 21.42 6.51 3.10
N ILE A 228 20.96 5.80 4.15
CA ILE A 228 21.78 4.94 5.03
C ILE A 228 22.65 3.96 4.21
N VAL A 229 22.12 3.57 3.06
CA VAL A 229 22.72 2.67 2.06
C VAL A 229 24.01 3.22 1.42
N SER A 230 24.34 4.50 1.63
CA SER A 230 25.51 5.17 1.05
C SER A 230 26.84 4.41 1.19
N ARG A 231 27.01 3.61 2.25
CA ARG A 231 28.21 2.76 2.46
C ARG A 231 28.36 1.66 1.40
N CYS A 232 27.25 1.08 0.96
CA CYS A 232 27.19 -0.04 0.03
C CYS A 232 26.52 0.37 -1.30
N LYS A 233 26.58 1.66 -1.66
CA LYS A 233 25.81 2.20 -2.78
C LYS A 233 26.16 1.58 -4.13
N ARG A 234 27.39 1.10 -4.33
CA ARG A 234 27.80 0.48 -5.61
C ARG A 234 27.17 -0.90 -5.80
N SER A 235 27.29 -1.79 -4.82
CA SER A 235 26.72 -3.15 -4.91
C SER A 235 25.19 -3.09 -5.07
N LEU A 236 24.53 -2.21 -4.31
CA LEU A 236 23.07 -2.07 -4.38
C LEU A 236 22.61 -1.35 -5.66
N ALA A 237 23.39 -0.40 -6.19
CA ALA A 237 23.12 0.16 -7.52
C ALA A 237 23.24 -0.91 -8.62
N GLU A 238 24.27 -1.75 -8.57
CA GLU A 238 24.43 -2.85 -9.53
C GLU A 238 23.28 -3.86 -9.44
N ILE A 239 22.82 -4.19 -8.24
CA ILE A 239 21.65 -5.06 -8.02
C ILE A 239 20.38 -4.42 -8.61
N ALA A 240 20.11 -3.15 -8.30
CA ALA A 240 18.92 -2.45 -8.80
C ALA A 240 18.91 -2.36 -10.33
N VAL A 241 20.04 -1.99 -10.95
CA VAL A 241 20.17 -1.89 -12.40
C VAL A 241 19.99 -3.27 -13.06
N LYS A 242 20.61 -4.33 -12.52
CA LYS A 242 20.45 -5.69 -13.04
C LYS A 242 19.02 -6.20 -12.91
N ALA A 243 18.34 -5.91 -11.80
CA ALA A 243 16.95 -6.30 -11.57
C ALA A 243 16.02 -5.61 -12.57
N VAL A 244 16.18 -4.30 -12.78
CA VAL A 244 15.38 -3.54 -13.75
C VAL A 244 15.64 -4.01 -15.18
N LEU A 245 16.90 -4.23 -15.57
CA LEU A 245 17.23 -4.72 -16.91
C LEU A 245 16.71 -6.14 -17.18
N ALA A 246 16.51 -6.96 -16.16
CA ALA A 246 15.95 -8.31 -16.32
C ALA A 246 14.45 -8.30 -16.65
N VAL A 247 13.71 -7.27 -16.23
CA VAL A 247 12.26 -7.14 -16.45
C VAL A 247 11.88 -6.09 -17.50
N ALA A 248 12.84 -5.24 -17.91
CA ALA A 248 12.60 -4.16 -18.85
C ALA A 248 12.38 -4.67 -20.28
N ASP A 249 11.32 -4.17 -20.92
CA ASP A 249 11.14 -4.30 -22.37
C ASP A 249 11.84 -3.12 -23.06
N LEU A 250 12.98 -3.40 -23.70
CA LEU A 250 13.80 -2.38 -24.37
C LEU A 250 13.13 -1.77 -25.61
N GLU A 251 12.19 -2.46 -26.26
CA GLU A 251 11.49 -1.94 -27.44
C GLU A 251 10.41 -0.94 -27.02
N ARG A 252 9.63 -1.29 -25.98
CA ARG A 252 8.58 -0.43 -25.45
C ARG A 252 9.09 0.62 -24.48
N LYS A 253 10.31 0.47 -23.97
CA LYS A 253 10.89 1.28 -22.88
C LYS A 253 9.97 1.31 -21.66
N ASP A 254 9.37 0.17 -21.38
CA ASP A 254 8.44 -0.01 -20.27
C ASP A 254 9.04 -0.99 -19.26
N VAL A 255 8.82 -0.71 -17.98
CA VAL A 255 9.37 -1.48 -16.87
C VAL A 255 8.23 -1.80 -15.93
N ASN A 256 7.86 -3.08 -15.88
CA ASN A 256 6.88 -3.55 -14.91
C ASN A 256 7.58 -3.87 -13.58
N LEU A 257 7.40 -3.00 -12.59
CA LEU A 257 7.98 -3.15 -11.26
C LEU A 257 7.34 -4.29 -10.46
N ASP A 258 6.13 -4.73 -10.80
CA ASP A 258 5.44 -5.82 -10.10
C ASP A 258 6.17 -7.17 -10.25
N LEU A 259 7.02 -7.31 -11.27
CA LEU A 259 7.84 -8.49 -11.52
C LEU A 259 9.07 -8.57 -10.60
N ILE A 260 9.43 -7.50 -9.91
CA ILE A 260 10.58 -7.44 -9.01
C ILE A 260 10.08 -7.62 -7.57
N LYS A 261 10.29 -8.80 -7.00
CA LYS A 261 9.98 -9.07 -5.60
C LYS A 261 11.15 -8.67 -4.70
N VAL A 262 10.90 -7.78 -3.73
CA VAL A 262 11.88 -7.42 -2.70
C VAL A 262 11.51 -8.15 -1.40
N GLU A 263 12.38 -9.05 -0.95
CA GLU A 263 12.22 -9.81 0.30
C GLU A 263 13.30 -9.40 1.30
N GLY A 264 12.89 -9.05 2.51
CA GLY A 264 13.78 -8.63 3.58
C GLY A 264 13.72 -9.58 4.77
N LYS A 265 14.81 -10.27 5.07
CA LYS A 265 14.95 -11.04 6.31
C LYS A 265 15.87 -10.33 7.29
N VAL A 266 15.47 -10.33 8.57
CA VAL A 266 16.28 -9.76 9.64
C VAL A 266 17.48 -10.66 9.90
N GLY A 267 18.68 -10.09 9.83
CA GLY A 267 19.94 -10.79 10.06
C GLY A 267 21.03 -10.29 9.10
N GLY A 268 22.29 -10.65 9.38
CA GLY A 268 23.42 -10.31 8.52
C GLY A 268 23.78 -8.82 8.47
N LYS A 269 24.52 -8.44 7.44
CA LYS A 269 24.91 -7.06 7.10
C LYS A 269 24.18 -6.61 5.82
N LEU A 270 24.13 -5.31 5.60
CA LEU A 270 23.63 -4.73 4.34
C LEU A 270 24.39 -5.24 3.10
N GLU A 271 25.66 -5.60 3.28
CA GLU A 271 26.54 -6.15 2.24
C GLU A 271 26.13 -7.55 1.78
N ASP A 272 25.39 -8.29 2.62
CA ASP A 272 24.94 -9.66 2.33
C ASP A 272 23.70 -9.68 1.41
N THR A 273 23.23 -8.51 0.97
CA THR A 273 22.11 -8.39 0.02
C THR A 273 22.57 -8.80 -1.36
N GLU A 274 21.89 -9.79 -1.95
CA GLU A 274 22.18 -10.29 -3.28
C GLU A 274 20.95 -10.31 -4.18
N LEU A 275 21.18 -10.27 -5.49
CA LEU A 275 20.12 -10.47 -6.48
C LEU A 275 19.97 -11.96 -6.76
N VAL A 276 18.83 -12.52 -6.37
CA VAL A 276 18.47 -13.90 -6.72
C VAL A 276 17.76 -13.88 -8.08
N GLN A 277 18.33 -14.59 -9.06
CA GLN A 277 17.67 -14.84 -10.36
C GLN A 277 16.60 -15.93 -10.20
N GLY A 278 15.50 -15.57 -9.55
CA GLY A 278 14.42 -16.47 -9.17
C GLY A 278 13.51 -15.80 -8.15
N ILE A 279 12.71 -16.58 -7.45
CA ILE A 279 11.77 -16.07 -6.46
C ILE A 279 12.07 -16.68 -5.11
N ILE A 280 12.08 -15.80 -4.10
CA ILE A 280 12.17 -16.18 -2.70
C ILE A 280 10.74 -16.28 -2.16
N VAL A 281 10.43 -17.41 -1.54
CA VAL A 281 9.19 -17.64 -0.82
C VAL A 281 9.55 -17.90 0.63
N ASP A 282 9.01 -17.10 1.55
CA ASP A 282 9.27 -17.30 2.98
C ASP A 282 8.36 -18.40 3.56
N LYS A 283 8.61 -19.65 3.13
CA LYS A 283 7.91 -20.84 3.59
C LYS A 283 8.89 -22.00 3.74
N ASP A 284 8.67 -22.77 4.81
CA ASP A 284 9.35 -24.05 5.00
C ASP A 284 8.67 -25.16 4.17
N MET A 285 9.42 -26.25 3.94
CA MET A 285 8.86 -27.47 3.39
C MET A 285 7.77 -28.03 4.30
N SER A 286 6.75 -28.65 3.70
CA SER A 286 5.58 -29.13 4.44
C SER A 286 5.89 -30.20 5.48
N HIS A 287 6.93 -31.03 5.24
CA HIS A 287 7.38 -32.05 6.17
C HIS A 287 8.90 -31.92 6.46
N PRO A 288 9.36 -32.01 7.72
CA PRO A 288 10.78 -31.82 8.06
C PRO A 288 11.74 -32.82 7.43
N GLN A 289 11.26 -34.02 7.08
CA GLN A 289 12.05 -35.07 6.44
C GLN A 289 12.13 -34.92 4.90
N MET A 290 11.43 -33.95 4.31
CA MET A 290 11.57 -33.68 2.88
C MET A 290 12.96 -33.12 2.57
N PRO A 291 13.52 -33.42 1.38
CA PRO A 291 14.80 -32.90 0.95
C PRO A 291 14.75 -31.37 0.86
N LYS A 292 15.78 -30.72 1.41
CA LYS A 292 15.91 -29.24 1.41
C LYS A 292 16.44 -28.68 0.11
N ARG A 293 17.09 -29.50 -0.71
CA ARG A 293 17.68 -29.12 -1.99
C ARG A 293 17.23 -30.12 -3.05
N ILE A 294 16.76 -29.59 -4.17
CA ILE A 294 16.30 -30.35 -5.33
C ILE A 294 17.02 -29.74 -6.54
N GLU A 295 17.64 -30.57 -7.36
CA GLU A 295 18.28 -30.15 -8.61
C GLU A 295 17.34 -30.48 -9.77
N ASP A 296 17.30 -29.62 -10.80
CA ASP A 296 16.43 -29.74 -11.98
C ASP A 296 14.95 -30.02 -11.66
N ALA A 297 14.39 -29.17 -10.78
CA ALA A 297 13.05 -29.36 -10.28
C ALA A 297 11.97 -29.03 -11.32
N HIS A 298 11.07 -30.00 -11.57
CA HIS A 298 9.83 -29.80 -12.31
C HIS A 298 8.73 -29.41 -11.33
N ILE A 299 8.26 -28.17 -11.42
CA ILE A 299 7.39 -27.56 -10.40
C ILE A 299 5.93 -27.66 -10.85
N ALA A 300 5.11 -28.35 -10.05
CA ALA A 300 3.65 -28.33 -10.18
C ALA A 300 3.07 -27.20 -9.34
N ILE A 301 2.45 -26.24 -10.02
CA ILE A 301 1.77 -25.11 -9.38
C ILE A 301 0.28 -25.44 -9.27
N LEU A 302 -0.22 -25.53 -8.05
CA LEU A 302 -1.56 -26.01 -7.74
C LEU A 302 -2.36 -24.98 -6.93
N THR A 303 -3.58 -24.70 -7.40
CA THR A 303 -4.55 -23.86 -6.68
C THR A 303 -5.57 -24.68 -5.89
N CYS A 304 -5.51 -26.01 -5.97
CA CYS A 304 -6.40 -26.92 -5.25
C CYS A 304 -5.84 -27.25 -3.85
N PRO A 305 -6.70 -27.33 -2.82
CA PRO A 305 -6.30 -27.85 -1.52
C PRO A 305 -6.12 -29.37 -1.55
N PHE A 306 -5.12 -29.90 -0.84
CA PHE A 306 -5.04 -31.35 -0.55
C PHE A 306 -5.84 -31.64 0.71
N GLU A 307 -7.16 -31.54 0.58
CA GLU A 307 -8.14 -31.88 1.62
C GLU A 307 -9.22 -32.79 1.03
N PRO A 308 -9.94 -33.55 1.87
CA PRO A 308 -11.11 -34.29 1.41
C PRO A 308 -12.12 -33.31 0.77
N PRO A 309 -12.71 -33.66 -0.38
CA PRO A 309 -13.54 -32.73 -1.15
C PRO A 309 -14.78 -32.33 -0.35
N LYS A 310 -14.81 -31.08 0.10
CA LYS A 310 -15.96 -30.50 0.78
C LYS A 310 -16.92 -29.94 -0.26
N PRO A 311 -18.18 -30.41 -0.31
CA PRO A 311 -19.17 -29.83 -1.21
C PRO A 311 -19.41 -28.36 -0.84
N LYS A 312 -19.49 -27.49 -1.86
CA LYS A 312 -19.78 -26.06 -1.64
C LYS A 312 -21.20 -25.82 -1.10
N THR A 313 -22.11 -26.76 -1.36
CA THR A 313 -23.46 -26.79 -0.81
C THR A 313 -23.48 -27.49 0.55
N LYS A 314 -24.41 -27.09 1.44
CA LYS A 314 -24.62 -27.74 2.74
C LYS A 314 -25.12 -29.18 2.52
N HIS A 315 -24.21 -30.13 2.40
CA HIS A 315 -24.51 -31.55 2.47
C HIS A 315 -24.11 -32.09 3.83
N LYS A 316 -25.04 -32.82 4.45
CA LYS A 316 -24.75 -33.67 5.60
C LYS A 316 -24.58 -35.10 5.07
N VAL A 317 -23.47 -35.72 5.43
CA VAL A 317 -23.26 -37.14 5.15
C VAL A 317 -23.76 -37.90 6.38
N ASP A 318 -24.90 -38.57 6.24
CA ASP A 318 -25.48 -39.38 7.31
C ASP A 318 -24.86 -40.78 7.28
N ILE A 319 -24.19 -41.16 8.38
CA ILE A 319 -23.49 -42.44 8.51
C ILE A 319 -24.23 -43.30 9.53
N ASP A 320 -25.07 -44.21 9.04
CA ASP A 320 -25.91 -45.08 9.90
C ASP A 320 -25.25 -46.42 10.27
N THR A 321 -24.23 -46.85 9.52
CA THR A 321 -23.67 -48.20 9.59
C THR A 321 -22.15 -48.17 9.61
N VAL A 322 -21.54 -49.10 10.36
CA VAL A 322 -20.08 -49.24 10.47
C VAL A 322 -19.44 -49.51 9.10
N GLU A 323 -20.10 -50.27 8.22
CA GLU A 323 -19.63 -50.53 6.85
C GLU A 323 -19.55 -49.26 5.99
N LYS A 324 -20.53 -48.35 6.12
CA LYS A 324 -20.52 -47.04 5.46
C LYS A 324 -19.37 -46.17 5.94
N PHE A 325 -19.05 -46.24 7.24
CA PHE A 325 -17.91 -45.52 7.81
C PHE A 325 -16.57 -46.03 7.27
N GLN A 326 -16.39 -47.36 7.21
CA GLN A 326 -15.16 -47.95 6.67
C GLN A 326 -14.97 -47.68 5.18
N THR A 327 -16.05 -47.73 4.39
CA THR A 327 -16.01 -47.40 2.95
C THR A 327 -15.70 -45.94 2.70
N LEU A 328 -16.26 -45.01 3.48
CA LEU A 328 -15.94 -43.59 3.40
C LEU A 328 -14.46 -43.34 3.70
N ARG A 329 -13.93 -43.93 4.78
CA ARG A 329 -12.51 -43.83 5.12
C ARG A 329 -11.60 -44.38 4.01
N GLY A 330 -11.98 -45.49 3.40
CA GLY A 330 -11.25 -46.06 2.27
C GLY A 330 -11.32 -45.20 1.00
N GLN A 331 -12.42 -44.46 0.79
CA GLN A 331 -12.54 -43.50 -0.31
C GLN A 331 -11.68 -42.26 -0.09
N GLU A 332 -11.63 -41.73 1.13
CA GLU A 332 -10.76 -40.60 1.49
C GLU A 332 -9.28 -40.92 1.23
N GLN A 333 -8.82 -42.09 1.67
CA GLN A 333 -7.44 -42.54 1.42
C GLN A 333 -7.13 -42.68 -0.07
N LYS A 334 -8.04 -43.33 -0.83
CA LYS A 334 -7.90 -43.47 -2.28
C LYS A 334 -7.88 -42.11 -2.99
N TYR A 335 -8.69 -41.15 -2.54
CA TYR A 335 -8.72 -39.82 -3.11
C TYR A 335 -7.37 -39.11 -2.98
N PHE A 336 -6.72 -39.20 -1.82
CA PHE A 336 -5.38 -38.65 -1.63
C PHE A 336 -4.34 -39.38 -2.47
N ASP A 337 -4.38 -40.71 -2.50
CA ASP A 337 -3.47 -41.52 -3.36
C ASP A 337 -3.62 -41.13 -4.83
N ASP A 338 -4.84 -40.96 -5.33
CA ASP A 338 -5.12 -40.57 -6.71
C ASP A 338 -4.61 -39.14 -7.01
N MET A 339 -4.78 -38.19 -6.09
CA MET A 339 -4.25 -36.83 -6.24
C MET A 339 -2.72 -36.80 -6.31
N VAL A 340 -2.06 -37.52 -5.39
CA VAL A 340 -0.60 -37.61 -5.35
C VAL A 340 -0.07 -38.35 -6.57
N GLN A 341 -0.77 -39.41 -7.01
CA GLN A 341 -0.41 -40.14 -8.23
C GLN A 341 -0.51 -39.25 -9.47
N LYS A 342 -1.57 -38.44 -9.62
CA LYS A 342 -1.68 -37.47 -10.73
C LYS A 342 -0.51 -36.49 -10.77
N CYS A 343 -0.06 -36.01 -9.62
CA CYS A 343 1.11 -35.11 -9.56
C CYS A 343 2.38 -35.83 -10.04
N LYS A 344 2.51 -37.12 -9.69
CA LYS A 344 3.66 -37.95 -10.11
C LYS A 344 3.60 -38.33 -11.58
N ASP A 345 2.41 -38.58 -12.13
CA ASP A 345 2.20 -38.94 -13.54
C ASP A 345 2.58 -37.79 -14.47
N VAL A 346 2.41 -36.54 -14.02
CA VAL A 346 2.89 -35.33 -14.71
C VAL A 346 4.42 -35.21 -14.68
N GLY A 347 5.10 -35.98 -13.82
CA GLY A 347 6.55 -35.94 -13.66
C GLY A 347 7.03 -34.75 -12.81
N ALA A 348 6.16 -34.17 -11.99
CA ALA A 348 6.55 -33.10 -11.08
C ALA A 348 7.47 -33.63 -9.98
N THR A 349 8.52 -32.87 -9.65
CA THR A 349 9.46 -33.18 -8.56
C THR A 349 9.29 -32.22 -7.37
N LEU A 350 8.52 -31.14 -7.52
CA LEU A 350 8.17 -30.20 -6.46
C LEU A 350 6.72 -29.77 -6.62
N VAL A 351 5.96 -29.76 -5.54
CA VAL A 351 4.56 -29.31 -5.53
C VAL A 351 4.44 -28.01 -4.74
N ILE A 352 3.84 -26.98 -5.34
CA ILE A 352 3.58 -25.71 -4.70
C ILE A 352 2.08 -25.47 -4.69
N CYS A 353 1.51 -25.34 -3.49
CA CYS A 353 0.10 -25.09 -3.30
C CYS A 353 -0.18 -23.74 -2.64
N GLN A 354 -1.24 -23.09 -3.13
CA GLN A 354 -1.80 -21.92 -2.49
C GLN A 354 -2.42 -22.25 -1.12
N TRP A 355 -3.06 -23.41 -1.01
CA TRP A 355 -3.77 -23.84 0.19
C TRP A 355 -2.94 -24.79 1.05
N GLY A 356 -3.49 -25.14 2.21
CA GLY A 356 -2.94 -26.13 3.12
C GLY A 356 -3.02 -27.56 2.59
N PHE A 357 -2.32 -28.44 3.30
CA PHE A 357 -2.40 -29.89 3.15
C PHE A 357 -2.94 -30.50 4.43
N ASP A 358 -3.75 -31.54 4.30
CA ASP A 358 -4.07 -32.44 5.41
C ASP A 358 -2.85 -33.29 5.80
N ASP A 359 -2.80 -33.77 7.03
CA ASP A 359 -1.63 -34.49 7.57
C ASP A 359 -1.43 -35.84 6.85
N GLU A 360 -2.51 -36.53 6.50
CA GLU A 360 -2.47 -37.77 5.71
C GLU A 360 -1.87 -37.54 4.32
N ALA A 361 -2.29 -36.48 3.64
CA ALA A 361 -1.77 -36.09 2.32
C ALA A 361 -0.29 -35.72 2.39
N ASN A 362 0.13 -34.98 3.43
CA ASN A 362 1.51 -34.59 3.62
C ASN A 362 2.42 -35.81 3.84
N HIS A 363 1.96 -36.81 4.60
CA HIS A 363 2.68 -38.06 4.78
C HIS A 363 2.82 -38.84 3.47
N LEU A 364 1.75 -38.92 2.66
CA LEU A 364 1.78 -39.58 1.36
C LEU A 364 2.73 -38.89 0.37
N LEU A 365 2.72 -37.56 0.32
CA LEU A 365 3.66 -36.76 -0.49
C LEU A 365 5.11 -37.06 -0.12
N MET A 366 5.40 -37.15 1.18
CA MET A 366 6.73 -37.52 1.66
C MET A 366 7.13 -38.95 1.23
N GLN A 367 6.25 -39.95 1.45
CA GLN A 367 6.54 -41.34 1.06
C GLN A 367 6.77 -41.51 -0.44
N ARG A 368 6.10 -40.68 -1.25
CA ARG A 368 6.18 -40.71 -2.72
C ARG A 368 7.35 -39.88 -3.27
N GLU A 369 8.18 -39.31 -2.39
CA GLU A 369 9.33 -38.45 -2.72
C GLU A 369 8.93 -37.18 -3.47
N LEU A 370 7.80 -36.57 -3.08
CA LEU A 370 7.31 -35.30 -3.63
C LEU A 370 7.38 -34.21 -2.54
N PRO A 371 8.48 -33.44 -2.50
CA PRO A 371 8.58 -32.23 -1.70
C PRO A 371 7.43 -31.28 -2.01
N ALA A 372 6.86 -30.69 -0.97
CA ALA A 372 5.71 -29.81 -1.13
C ALA A 372 5.81 -28.56 -0.26
N VAL A 373 5.31 -27.44 -0.79
CA VAL A 373 5.19 -26.16 -0.10
C VAL A 373 3.71 -25.80 -0.04
N ARG A 374 3.23 -25.46 1.15
CA ARG A 374 1.84 -25.06 1.41
C ARG A 374 1.72 -23.59 1.77
N TRP A 375 0.53 -23.03 1.61
CA TRP A 375 0.21 -21.63 1.98
C TRP A 375 1.02 -20.57 1.25
N VAL A 376 1.24 -20.75 -0.06
CA VAL A 376 1.89 -19.75 -0.91
C VAL A 376 0.89 -18.68 -1.34
N GLY A 377 1.29 -17.41 -1.28
CA GLY A 377 0.42 -16.30 -1.66
C GLY A 377 0.05 -16.34 -3.15
N GLY A 378 -1.13 -15.83 -3.53
CA GLY A 378 -1.56 -15.81 -4.94
C GLY A 378 -0.59 -15.05 -5.85
N VAL A 379 -0.13 -13.87 -5.41
CA VAL A 379 0.85 -13.05 -6.13
C VAL A 379 2.19 -13.78 -6.28
N GLU A 380 2.65 -14.46 -5.23
CA GLU A 380 3.89 -15.24 -5.27
C GLU A 380 3.77 -16.40 -6.27
N LEU A 381 2.61 -17.03 -6.33
CA LEU A 381 2.32 -18.16 -7.22
C LEU A 381 2.33 -17.72 -8.69
N GLU A 382 1.79 -16.55 -9.00
CA GLU A 382 1.86 -15.93 -10.32
C GLU A 382 3.30 -15.59 -10.72
N LEU A 383 4.08 -15.00 -9.80
CA LEU A 383 5.49 -14.75 -10.05
C LEU A 383 6.25 -16.05 -10.31
N ILE A 384 6.00 -17.12 -9.54
CA ILE A 384 6.63 -18.43 -9.73
C ILE A 384 6.29 -19.02 -11.09
N ALA A 385 5.03 -18.87 -11.53
CA ALA A 385 4.61 -19.28 -12.86
C ALA A 385 5.39 -18.52 -13.96
N ILE A 386 5.55 -17.20 -13.81
CA ILE A 386 6.31 -16.38 -14.77
C ILE A 386 7.80 -16.77 -14.79
N ALA A 387 8.42 -16.93 -13.61
CA ALA A 387 9.84 -17.26 -13.51
C ALA A 387 10.18 -18.67 -14.03
N THR A 388 9.26 -19.64 -13.86
CA THR A 388 9.46 -21.03 -14.31
C THR A 388 8.97 -21.27 -15.73
N GLY A 389 8.22 -20.32 -16.32
CA GLY A 389 7.57 -20.49 -17.62
C GLY A 389 6.41 -21.50 -17.63
N ASN A 390 5.97 -21.99 -16.46
CA ASN A 390 4.89 -22.96 -16.32
C ASN A 390 3.54 -22.25 -16.14
N LEU A 391 2.50 -22.73 -16.83
CA LEU A 391 1.13 -22.27 -16.57
C LEU A 391 0.63 -22.86 -15.24
N PRO A 392 -0.06 -22.08 -14.38
CA PRO A 392 -0.70 -22.64 -13.20
C PRO A 392 -1.75 -23.67 -13.60
N LEU A 393 -1.66 -24.86 -12.99
CA LEU A 393 -2.61 -25.96 -13.22
C LEU A 393 -3.80 -25.79 -12.28
N PHE A 394 -4.95 -25.47 -12.87
CA PHE A 394 -6.25 -25.58 -12.21
C PHE A 394 -6.72 -27.03 -12.32
N LEU A 395 -6.37 -27.86 -11.34
CA LEU A 395 -6.88 -29.23 -11.22
C LEU A 395 -8.25 -29.28 -10.53
#